data_AF-A0A967T637-F1
#
_entry.id   AF-A0A967T637-F1
#
_cell.length_a   1.000
_cell.length_b   1.000
_cell.length_c   1.000
_cell.angle_alpha   90.00
_cell.angle_beta   90.00
_cell.angle_gamma   90.00
#
_symmetry.space_group_name_H-M   'P 1'
#
loop_
_entity.id
_entity.type
_entity.pdbx_description
1 polymer ?
#
loop_
_entity_poly.entity_id
_entity_poly.type
_entity_poly.pdbx_seq_one_letter_code
_entity_poly.pdbx_strand_id
1 'polypeptide(L)'
;MWFELDSGVTFSHSTLVSSDSNIETIDIVYSESNAYPLFFMNSIVWGRCWPEASEIFATFGRNIGEPMNTCGFGESDIILESDPLLLPLGDYGGPTPTAPPALGSPAIDNGGYLGGTTFSNPPIDQRGIARPQSWSGGSIPKYDIGSVERESFTNIFKELIKDLRY
;
A
#
# COMPACT_ATOMS: atom_id res chain seq x y z
N MET A 1 -8.50 -12.09 8.20
CA MET A 1 -8.71 -11.31 9.44
C MET A 1 -10.18 -10.94 9.48
N TRP A 2 -10.84 -11.02 10.64
CA TRP A 2 -12.27 -10.72 10.73
C TRP A 2 -12.49 -9.40 11.47
N PHE A 3 -13.40 -8.57 10.95
CA PHE A 3 -13.76 -7.26 11.49
C PHE A 3 -15.28 -7.17 11.59
N GLU A 4 -15.80 -6.79 12.76
CA GLU A 4 -17.18 -6.34 12.92
C GLU A 4 -17.23 -4.83 12.72
N LEU A 5 -18.13 -4.36 11.85
CA LEU A 5 -18.19 -2.96 11.44
C LEU A 5 -19.53 -2.32 11.83
N ASP A 6 -19.45 -1.18 12.51
CA ASP A 6 -20.60 -0.28 12.76
C ASP A 6 -20.56 0.96 11.83
N SER A 7 -19.53 1.07 10.99
CA SER A 7 -19.29 2.15 10.04
C SER A 7 -18.34 1.71 8.92
N GLY A 8 -18.23 2.52 7.87
CA GLY A 8 -17.26 2.26 6.79
C GLY A 8 -15.81 2.35 7.28
N VAL A 9 -14.95 1.49 6.75
CA VAL A 9 -13.51 1.44 7.09
C VAL A 9 -12.69 1.92 5.91
N THR A 10 -11.66 2.73 6.19
CA THR A 10 -10.72 3.20 5.17
C THR A 10 -9.36 2.56 5.35
N PHE A 11 -8.88 1.89 4.30
CA PHE A 11 -7.49 1.49 4.14
C PHE A 11 -6.75 2.60 3.38
N SER A 12 -5.82 3.25 4.06
CA SER A 12 -5.00 4.33 3.51
C SER A 12 -3.53 4.00 3.71
N HIS A 13 -2.72 4.07 2.65
CA HIS A 13 -1.29 3.76 2.70
C HIS A 13 -1.03 2.42 3.40
N SER A 14 -1.80 1.40 3.04
CA SER A 14 -1.77 0.08 3.68
C SER A 14 -1.29 -0.98 2.68
N THR A 15 -0.60 -2.01 3.18
CA THR A 15 -0.16 -3.15 2.37
C THR A 15 -0.84 -4.41 2.90
N LEU A 16 -1.74 -4.97 2.11
CA LEU A 16 -2.46 -6.21 2.35
C LEU A 16 -2.00 -7.21 1.27
N VAL A 17 -1.21 -8.21 1.65
CA VAL A 17 -0.62 -9.17 0.71
C VAL A 17 -0.86 -10.59 1.20
N SER A 18 -1.30 -11.47 0.30
CA SER A 18 -1.49 -12.89 0.61
C SER A 18 -0.14 -13.55 0.87
N SER A 19 -0.07 -14.43 1.87
CA SER A 19 1.12 -15.25 2.10
C SER A 19 1.19 -16.47 1.17
N ASP A 20 0.20 -16.67 0.31
CA ASP A 20 0.15 -17.79 -0.63
C ASP A 20 0.75 -17.43 -1.98
N SER A 21 1.45 -18.38 -2.58
CA SER A 21 1.91 -18.33 -3.96
C SER A 21 0.77 -18.22 -4.97
N ASN A 22 -0.42 -18.71 -4.63
CA ASN A 22 -1.62 -18.56 -5.43
C ASN A 22 -2.53 -17.48 -4.86
N ILE A 23 -2.30 -16.25 -5.33
CA ILE A 23 -3.09 -15.08 -4.93
C ILE A 23 -4.56 -15.15 -5.40
N GLU A 24 -4.90 -16.08 -6.30
CA GLU A 24 -6.24 -16.29 -6.85
C GLU A 24 -7.10 -17.28 -6.06
N THR A 25 -6.59 -17.88 -4.98
CA THR A 25 -7.33 -18.90 -4.22
C THR A 25 -7.65 -18.52 -2.79
N ILE A 26 -7.10 -17.41 -2.28
CA ILE A 26 -7.33 -16.97 -0.91
C ILE A 26 -7.81 -15.52 -0.89
N ASP A 27 -8.94 -15.33 -0.21
CA ASP A 27 -9.51 -14.02 0.02
C ASP A 27 -8.75 -13.30 1.13
N ILE A 28 -8.14 -12.17 0.81
CA ILE A 28 -7.45 -11.30 1.76
C ILE A 28 -8.38 -10.25 2.36
N VAL A 29 -9.38 -9.83 1.60
CA VAL A 29 -10.47 -8.97 2.05
C VAL A 29 -11.78 -9.68 1.78
N TYR A 30 -12.57 -9.88 2.83
CA TYR A 30 -13.86 -10.54 2.75
C TYR A 30 -14.90 -9.67 3.45
N SER A 31 -16.09 -9.57 2.87
CA SER A 31 -17.22 -8.89 3.49
C SER A 31 -18.54 -9.60 3.28
N GLU A 32 -19.24 -9.86 4.40
CA GLU A 32 -20.53 -10.56 4.50
C GLU A 32 -21.74 -9.63 4.36
N SER A 33 -21.54 -8.30 4.38
CA SER A 33 -22.66 -7.34 4.30
C SER A 33 -22.27 -6.11 3.51
N ASN A 34 -23.22 -5.51 2.80
CA ASN A 34 -23.08 -4.19 2.18
C ASN A 34 -23.51 -3.04 3.11
N ALA A 35 -23.71 -3.30 4.41
CA ALA A 35 -24.17 -2.28 5.34
C ALA A 35 -23.16 -1.12 5.45
N TYR A 36 -21.86 -1.43 5.34
CA TYR A 36 -20.77 -0.48 5.46
C TYR A 36 -19.69 -0.70 4.39
N PRO A 37 -19.36 0.34 3.59
CA PRO A 37 -18.35 0.21 2.55
C PRO A 37 -16.92 0.13 3.11
N LEU A 38 -16.03 -0.53 2.38
CA LEU A 38 -14.59 -0.43 2.59
C LEU A 38 -13.99 0.50 1.53
N PHE A 39 -13.29 1.53 1.98
CA PHE A 39 -12.62 2.50 1.11
C PHE A 39 -11.13 2.21 1.02
N PHE A 40 -10.59 2.23 -0.20
CA PHE A 40 -9.17 2.05 -0.45
C PHE A 40 -8.57 3.30 -1.07
N MET A 41 -7.41 3.71 -0.59
CA MET A 41 -6.61 4.78 -1.17
C MET A 41 -5.13 4.57 -0.92
N ASN A 42 -4.28 4.86 -1.92
CA ASN A 42 -2.83 4.70 -1.81
C ASN A 42 -2.40 3.34 -1.20
N SER A 43 -3.18 2.27 -1.40
CA SER A 43 -2.98 0.98 -0.72
C SER A 43 -2.68 -0.15 -1.70
N ILE A 44 -1.89 -1.12 -1.27
CA ILE A 44 -1.63 -2.36 -2.00
C ILE A 44 -2.57 -3.42 -1.47
N VAL A 45 -3.36 -4.03 -2.35
CA VAL A 45 -4.17 -5.23 -2.08
C VAL A 45 -3.76 -6.29 -3.08
N TRP A 46 -2.84 -7.17 -2.66
CA TRP A 46 -2.29 -8.24 -3.48
C TRP A 46 -2.82 -9.60 -3.01
N GLY A 47 -3.98 -9.95 -3.52
CA GLY A 47 -4.78 -11.11 -3.13
C GLY A 47 -6.25 -10.84 -3.41
N ARG A 48 -7.08 -11.89 -3.39
CA ARG A 48 -8.49 -11.75 -3.77
C ARG A 48 -9.30 -10.95 -2.76
N CYS A 49 -10.21 -10.16 -3.29
CA CYS A 49 -11.31 -9.63 -2.52
C CYS A 49 -12.59 -10.44 -2.81
N TRP A 50 -13.37 -10.73 -1.77
CA TRP A 50 -14.63 -11.46 -1.90
C TRP A 50 -15.78 -10.67 -1.26
N PRO A 51 -16.52 -9.90 -2.06
CA PRO A 51 -17.71 -9.21 -1.59
C PRO A 51 -18.94 -10.11 -1.77
N GLU A 52 -19.67 -10.41 -0.70
CA GLU A 52 -20.96 -11.11 -0.83
C GLU A 52 -22.08 -10.22 -1.41
N ALA A 53 -21.83 -8.91 -1.53
CA ALA A 53 -22.74 -7.95 -2.13
C ALA A 53 -21.98 -6.96 -3.03
N SER A 54 -22.57 -6.60 -4.17
CA SER A 54 -21.99 -5.66 -5.13
C SER A 54 -21.72 -4.28 -4.52
N GLU A 55 -20.68 -3.59 -5.01
CA GLU A 55 -20.34 -2.18 -4.71
C GLU A 55 -19.92 -1.85 -3.27
N ILE A 56 -19.49 -2.84 -2.48
CA ILE A 56 -18.98 -2.59 -1.12
C ILE A 56 -17.55 -2.02 -1.10
N PHE A 57 -16.73 -2.35 -2.10
CA PHE A 57 -15.38 -1.81 -2.22
C PHE A 57 -15.43 -0.53 -3.04
N ALA A 58 -15.00 0.55 -2.42
CA ALA A 58 -14.89 1.85 -3.04
C ALA A 58 -13.43 2.29 -3.05
N THR A 59 -13.06 3.04 -4.08
CA THR A 59 -11.69 3.52 -4.28
C THR A 59 -11.68 5.04 -4.35
N PHE A 60 -10.70 5.65 -3.67
CA PHE A 60 -10.31 7.05 -3.91
C PHE A 60 -9.06 7.15 -4.81
N GLY A 61 -8.67 6.03 -5.42
CA GLY A 61 -7.59 5.93 -6.38
C GLY A 61 -6.24 5.56 -5.77
N ARG A 62 -5.31 5.30 -6.69
CA ARG A 62 -3.89 5.02 -6.45
C ARG A 62 -3.67 3.78 -5.59
N ASN A 63 -4.57 2.81 -5.69
CA ASN A 63 -4.36 1.49 -5.14
C ASN A 63 -3.64 0.60 -6.14
N ILE A 64 -2.99 -0.45 -5.65
CA ILE A 64 -2.45 -1.54 -6.47
C ILE A 64 -3.28 -2.79 -6.18
N GLY A 65 -3.82 -3.40 -7.23
CA GLY A 65 -4.66 -4.59 -7.17
C GLY A 65 -4.12 -5.77 -7.97
N GLU A 66 -4.63 -6.96 -7.64
CA GLU A 66 -4.35 -8.22 -8.34
C GLU A 66 -5.02 -8.31 -9.74
N PRO A 67 -4.50 -9.17 -10.65
CA PRO A 67 -4.89 -9.17 -12.06
C PRO A 67 -6.39 -9.34 -12.36
N MET A 68 -7.10 -10.16 -11.56
CA MET A 68 -8.54 -10.40 -11.73
C MET A 68 -9.40 -9.22 -11.25
N ASN A 69 -8.80 -8.23 -10.59
CA ASN A 69 -9.45 -7.05 -10.06
C ASN A 69 -10.71 -7.36 -9.22
N THR A 70 -10.63 -8.40 -8.40
CA THR A 70 -11.74 -8.83 -7.52
C THR A 70 -12.13 -7.75 -6.49
N CYS A 71 -11.24 -6.81 -6.20
CA CYS A 71 -11.51 -5.65 -5.34
C CYS A 71 -12.26 -4.51 -6.04
N GLY A 72 -12.51 -4.61 -7.35
CA GLY A 72 -13.28 -3.60 -8.09
C GLY A 72 -12.59 -2.24 -8.20
N PHE A 73 -11.26 -2.22 -8.20
CA PHE A 73 -10.47 -1.00 -8.39
C PHE A 73 -10.68 -0.42 -9.81
N GLY A 74 -10.63 0.91 -9.90
CA GLY A 74 -11.08 1.67 -11.07
C GLY A 74 -9.96 2.29 -11.88
N GLU A 75 -10.30 3.24 -12.75
CA GLU A 75 -9.36 3.91 -13.68
C GLU A 75 -8.23 4.67 -12.99
N SER A 76 -8.43 5.10 -11.74
CA SER A 76 -7.43 5.83 -10.96
C SER A 76 -6.50 4.91 -10.16
N ASP A 77 -6.69 3.60 -10.24
CA ASP A 77 -5.90 2.56 -9.60
C ASP A 77 -4.98 1.84 -10.60
N ILE A 78 -4.12 0.96 -10.09
CA ILE A 78 -3.16 0.18 -10.86
C ILE A 78 -3.50 -1.31 -10.69
N ILE A 79 -3.97 -1.95 -11.76
CA ILE A 79 -4.11 -3.41 -11.82
C ILE A 79 -2.83 -3.97 -12.42
N LEU A 80 -2.15 -4.85 -11.70
CA LEU A 80 -0.93 -5.47 -12.19
C LEU A 80 -1.21 -6.89 -12.64
N GLU A 81 -0.61 -7.27 -13.76
CA GLU A 81 -0.61 -8.65 -14.29
C GLU A 81 0.44 -9.55 -13.62
N SER A 82 1.29 -8.99 -12.77
CA SER A 82 2.41 -9.68 -12.11
C SER A 82 2.72 -9.07 -10.76
N ASP A 83 3.58 -9.75 -9.99
CA ASP A 83 4.03 -9.34 -8.65
C ASP A 83 4.29 -7.81 -8.54
N PRO A 84 3.78 -7.13 -7.49
CA PRO A 84 4.00 -5.71 -7.23
C PRO A 84 5.45 -5.36 -6.87
N LEU A 85 6.35 -6.35 -6.89
CA LEU A 85 7.75 -6.28 -6.57
C LEU A 85 7.95 -5.78 -5.14
N LEU A 86 7.36 -6.48 -4.18
CA LEU A 86 7.61 -6.24 -2.76
C LEU A 86 8.78 -7.11 -2.28
N LEU A 87 9.57 -6.58 -1.36
CA LEU A 87 10.51 -7.42 -0.61
C LEU A 87 9.72 -8.38 0.29
N PRO A 88 10.27 -9.57 0.61
CA PRO A 88 9.64 -10.50 1.55
C PRO A 88 9.33 -9.83 2.89
N LEU A 89 8.24 -10.22 3.56
CA LEU A 89 7.92 -9.71 4.89
C LEU A 89 9.10 -9.95 5.84
N GLY A 90 9.63 -8.88 6.43
CA GLY A 90 10.84 -8.96 7.24
C GLY A 90 11.05 -7.74 8.12
N ASP A 91 12.17 -7.76 8.86
CA ASP A 91 12.61 -6.62 9.66
C ASP A 91 13.33 -5.61 8.76
N TYR A 92 12.63 -4.51 8.46
CA TYR A 92 13.18 -3.35 7.75
C TYR A 92 13.17 -2.10 8.64
N GLY A 93 13.18 -2.30 9.96
CA GLY A 93 12.97 -1.27 10.97
C GLY A 93 11.51 -1.08 11.38
N GLY A 94 11.28 -0.30 12.43
CA GLY A 94 9.96 -0.05 12.99
C GLY A 94 9.49 -1.08 14.03
N PRO A 95 8.25 -0.94 14.52
CA PRO A 95 7.69 -1.82 15.56
C PRO A 95 7.15 -3.16 15.04
N THR A 96 7.01 -3.33 13.73
CA THR A 96 6.40 -4.51 13.09
C THR A 96 7.10 -4.86 11.79
N PRO A 97 7.20 -6.15 11.41
CA PRO A 97 7.68 -6.55 10.08
C PRO A 97 6.90 -5.84 8.95
N THR A 98 7.60 -5.52 7.87
CA THR A 98 7.02 -4.83 6.70
C THR A 98 7.43 -5.53 5.40
N ALA A 99 6.74 -5.23 4.31
CA ALA A 99 7.08 -5.67 2.95
C ALA A 99 7.33 -4.45 2.06
N PRO A 100 8.53 -3.82 2.14
CA PRO A 100 8.82 -2.59 1.40
C PRO A 100 8.79 -2.80 -0.12
N PRO A 101 8.43 -1.77 -0.91
CA PRO A 101 8.60 -1.79 -2.36
C PRO A 101 10.06 -2.04 -2.76
N ALA A 102 10.32 -3.09 -3.54
CA ALA A 102 11.63 -3.37 -4.13
C ALA A 102 11.92 -2.41 -5.29
N LEU A 103 13.17 -2.42 -5.78
CA LEU A 103 13.56 -1.57 -6.91
C LEU A 103 12.72 -1.91 -8.15
N GLY A 104 12.15 -0.89 -8.78
CA GLY A 104 11.29 -1.05 -9.95
C GLY A 104 9.83 -1.37 -9.62
N SER A 105 9.46 -1.45 -8.33
CA SER A 105 8.06 -1.61 -7.93
C SER A 105 7.19 -0.46 -8.46
N PRO A 106 6.01 -0.76 -9.06
CA PRO A 106 5.02 0.25 -9.43
C PRO A 106 4.50 1.07 -8.24
N ALA A 107 4.72 0.62 -7.00
CA ALA A 107 4.31 1.35 -5.81
C ALA A 107 5.13 2.63 -5.56
N ILE A 108 6.37 2.67 -6.08
CA ILE A 108 7.30 3.78 -5.82
C ILE A 108 6.87 5.04 -6.57
N ASP A 109 6.82 6.18 -5.87
CA ASP A 109 6.51 7.52 -6.39
C ASP A 109 5.14 7.61 -7.14
N ASN A 110 4.20 6.69 -6.89
CA ASN A 110 2.88 6.62 -7.57
C ASN A 110 1.68 6.90 -6.67
N GLY A 111 1.90 7.03 -5.36
CA GLY A 111 0.91 7.51 -4.41
C GLY A 111 0.58 8.99 -4.62
N GLY A 112 -0.47 9.47 -3.96
CA GLY A 112 -0.97 10.83 -4.14
C GLY A 112 -1.38 11.53 -2.87
N TYR A 113 -1.46 12.85 -2.96
CA TYR A 113 -2.07 13.67 -1.93
C TYR A 113 -3.57 13.38 -1.84
N LEU A 114 -4.07 13.17 -0.63
CA LEU A 114 -5.48 12.88 -0.34
C LEU A 114 -6.35 14.15 -0.26
N GLY A 115 -5.91 15.24 -0.92
CA GLY A 115 -6.60 16.52 -0.91
C GLY A 115 -8.01 16.42 -1.46
N GLY A 116 -9.00 16.98 -0.75
CA GLY A 116 -10.41 16.90 -1.13
C GLY A 116 -11.18 15.74 -0.52
N THR A 117 -10.54 14.91 0.30
CA THR A 117 -11.21 13.94 1.18
C THR A 117 -11.21 14.42 2.63
N THR A 118 -11.97 13.76 3.52
CA THR A 118 -11.86 13.98 4.98
C THR A 118 -10.59 13.37 5.59
N PHE A 119 -9.76 12.71 4.78
CA PHE A 119 -8.54 12.03 5.21
C PHE A 119 -7.30 12.84 4.83
N SER A 120 -6.31 12.84 5.71
CA SER A 120 -4.98 13.38 5.44
C SER A 120 -3.99 12.26 5.15
N ASN A 121 -2.97 12.55 4.34
CA ASN A 121 -1.84 11.63 4.21
C ASN A 121 -1.15 11.48 5.58
N PRO A 122 -0.79 10.25 5.98
CA PRO A 122 -0.02 10.04 7.19
C PRO A 122 1.37 10.68 7.05
N PRO A 123 1.86 11.39 8.07
CA PRO A 123 3.15 12.09 8.00
C PRO A 123 4.35 11.14 8.09
N ILE A 124 4.14 9.89 8.52
CA ILE A 124 5.15 8.86 8.66
C ILE A 124 4.63 7.51 8.13
N ASP A 125 5.54 6.64 7.69
CA ASP A 125 5.26 5.26 7.32
C ASP A 125 5.21 4.32 8.54
N GLN A 126 4.93 3.04 8.32
CA GLN A 126 4.82 2.04 9.39
C GLN A 126 6.12 1.89 10.23
N ARG A 127 7.26 2.33 9.70
CA ARG A 127 8.57 2.29 10.38
C ARG A 127 8.86 3.58 11.15
N GLY A 128 8.01 4.60 11.01
CA GLY A 128 8.21 5.92 11.58
C GLY A 128 9.02 6.87 10.68
N ILE A 129 9.25 6.51 9.41
CA ILE A 129 9.98 7.34 8.46
C ILE A 129 9.05 8.36 7.82
N ALA A 130 9.50 9.62 7.71
CA ALA A 130 8.69 10.72 7.19
C ALA A 130 8.23 10.50 5.73
N ARG A 131 7.02 10.96 5.42
CA ARG A 131 6.44 10.96 4.06
C ARG A 131 6.17 12.39 3.54
N PRO A 132 6.16 12.63 2.21
CA PRO A 132 6.72 11.75 1.19
C PRO A 132 8.25 11.87 1.12
N GLN A 133 8.93 10.82 0.67
CA GLN A 133 10.35 10.85 0.30
C GLN A 133 10.50 11.05 -1.21
N SER A 134 11.67 11.53 -1.66
CA SER A 134 11.98 11.58 -3.09
C SER A 134 12.92 10.43 -3.42
N TRP A 135 12.37 9.34 -3.96
CA TRP A 135 13.19 8.20 -4.37
C TRP A 135 14.05 8.54 -5.59
N SER A 136 13.46 9.14 -6.62
CA SER A 136 14.11 9.46 -7.89
C SER A 136 15.04 10.69 -7.87
N GLY A 137 15.17 11.38 -6.72
CA GLY A 137 15.93 12.63 -6.62
C GLY A 137 15.29 13.80 -7.38
N GLY A 138 14.05 13.64 -7.86
CA GLY A 138 13.27 14.71 -8.47
C GLY A 138 12.85 15.76 -7.45
N SER A 139 12.54 16.97 -7.93
CA SER A 139 12.26 18.15 -7.11
C SER A 139 10.95 18.11 -6.31
N ILE A 140 10.07 17.14 -6.57
CA ILE A 140 8.79 16.99 -5.87
C ILE A 140 8.73 15.55 -5.31
N PRO A 141 8.86 15.35 -3.98
CA PRO A 141 8.69 14.05 -3.37
C PRO A 141 7.23 13.58 -3.55
N LYS A 142 7.05 12.31 -3.84
CA LYS A 142 5.73 11.68 -4.02
C LYS A 142 5.60 10.55 -3.03
N TYR A 143 4.38 10.27 -2.60
CA TYR A 143 4.11 9.15 -1.71
C TYR A 143 4.33 7.84 -2.46
N ASP A 144 4.82 6.84 -1.74
CA ASP A 144 4.70 5.47 -2.18
C ASP A 144 3.32 4.90 -1.82
N ILE A 145 2.82 4.04 -2.68
CA ILE A 145 1.60 3.24 -2.42
C ILE A 145 1.97 2.16 -1.41
N GLY A 146 1.11 1.95 -0.41
CA GLY A 146 1.31 0.95 0.64
C GLY A 146 1.93 1.47 1.94
N SER A 147 2.28 0.56 2.84
CA SER A 147 2.63 0.88 4.23
C SER A 147 4.03 1.45 4.46
N VAL A 148 4.92 1.30 3.47
CA VAL A 148 6.32 1.72 3.55
C VAL A 148 6.61 2.80 2.51
N GLU A 149 7.28 3.86 2.95
CA GLU A 149 7.82 4.90 2.09
C GLU A 149 9.31 4.64 1.87
N ARG A 150 9.71 4.43 0.62
CA ARG A 150 11.09 4.12 0.29
C ARG A 150 11.96 5.35 0.51
N GLU A 151 12.98 5.19 1.35
CA GLU A 151 13.90 6.28 1.67
C GLU A 151 14.72 6.71 0.46
N SER A 152 14.92 8.02 0.29
CA SER A 152 15.76 8.54 -0.79
C SER A 152 17.15 7.89 -0.79
N PHE A 153 17.74 7.72 -1.99
CA PHE A 153 19.14 7.27 -2.12
C PHE A 153 20.09 8.05 -1.21
N THR A 154 19.86 9.35 -1.04
CA THR A 154 20.66 10.24 -0.19
C THR A 154 20.64 9.82 1.28
N ASN A 155 19.53 9.30 1.81
CA ASN A 155 19.45 8.83 3.19
C ASN A 155 20.12 7.46 3.35
N ILE A 156 19.93 6.56 2.38
CA ILE A 156 20.61 5.26 2.34
C ILE A 156 22.14 5.43 2.34
N PHE A 157 22.68 6.32 1.50
CA PHE A 157 24.11 6.59 1.47
C PHE A 157 24.62 7.27 2.74
N LYS A 158 23.81 8.13 3.40
CA LYS A 158 24.22 8.75 4.67
C LYS A 158 24.38 7.72 5.78
N GLU A 159 23.49 6.74 5.89
CA GLU A 159 23.64 5.66 6.87
C GLU A 159 24.84 4.76 6.52
N LEU A 160 25.00 4.36 5.25
CA LEU A 160 26.18 3.59 4.82
C LEU A 160 27.52 4.32 5.07
N ILE A 161 27.56 5.64 4.93
CA ILE A 161 28.80 6.42 5.14
C ILE A 161 29.07 6.66 6.63
N LYS A 162 28.07 6.68 7.51
CA LYS A 162 28.29 6.77 8.97
C LYS A 162 29.08 5.57 9.49
N ASP A 163 28.81 4.39 8.95
CA ASP A 163 29.50 3.14 9.31
C ASP A 163 30.89 2.99 8.66
N LEU A 164 31.24 3.87 7.71
CA LEU A 164 32.52 3.87 7.00
C LEU A 164 33.50 4.95 7.49
N ARG A 165 33.13 5.73 8.52
CA ARG A 165 34.08 6.67 9.16
C ARG A 165 34.89 5.95 10.23
N TYR A 166 36.07 5.47 9.83
CA TYR A 166 37.20 5.20 10.72
C TYR A 166 38.15 6.41 10.73
#